data_AF-A0AAP2E101-F1
#
_entry.id   AF-A0AAP2E101-F1
#
_cell.length_a   1.000
_cell.length_b   1.000
_cell.length_c   1.000
_cell.angle_alpha   90.00
_cell.angle_beta   90.00
_cell.angle_gamma   90.00
#
_symmetry.space_group_name_H-M   'P 1'
#
loop_
_entity.id
_entity.type
_entity.pdbx_description
1 polymer ?
#
loop_
_entity_poly.entity_id
_entity_poly.type
_entity_poly.pdbx_seq_one_letter_code
_entity_poly.pdbx_strand_id
1 'polypeptide(L)'
;MNRIYRTFFSGVLLLTATVATGQQINRVKIIRKATPVKTVPATTVDTTRRKSYHIVRATPATKTAVKDSRKQWAVDTKLKASGMFILPYKPLKPQSGATAPTNTEVQGPNLTLGKDVSILLGGNGFEYFLDKLNIFREVYEDKNPNAGYFYYLPKSYNMKWDRGTGQYSFYVYYLSADAEGRGEVIVTAELTPGVSQDDIALAETLLSKKMKREIRLRPLPLRDTPKVSFGSALTNFDVKPESVSTNVPTDFLEPIIVSWKMERRVDDLVGAMMNNIGLSGNVDFLPHAEGDQAISVPVRLKVNDDKTFGKMEYTQADGLLNGFLNPIDYPVVLRDLVVMRTKASKELTIERIALASYEVAPQETFSSFTPEEKDRVLSGNNITKLWAEYSIKPCSPCNEQVTQKILGGTSTSRVKGLEVQVLTPLGYSGANSLKLMIRSKQGDPKGTSEVMLPILTVTKDNQTLAGGELFVAEGEDLQYQYQLALIQPDGETLMSEWVDASDPFIIVGEDMIRKHFDVETSADEPVQPVVTDGQ
;
A
#
# COMPACT_ATOMS: atom_id res chain seq x y z
N MET A 1 59.02 48.70 -13.52
CA MET A 1 57.97 48.99 -14.52
C MET A 1 57.16 47.71 -14.69
N ASN A 2 55.86 47.59 -14.39
CA ASN A 2 54.84 48.49 -13.80
C ASN A 2 54.14 47.68 -12.66
N ARG A 3 53.50 48.19 -11.59
CA ARG A 3 52.39 49.18 -11.45
C ARG A 3 51.15 48.79 -12.29
N ILE A 4 49.90 48.74 -11.80
CA ILE A 4 49.25 48.98 -10.48
C ILE A 4 47.78 48.39 -10.59
N TYR A 5 46.84 48.18 -9.65
CA TYR A 5 46.41 48.52 -8.26
C TYR A 5 45.34 47.42 -7.85
N ARG A 6 44.64 47.28 -6.69
CA ARG A 6 44.74 47.66 -5.25
C ARG A 6 43.54 47.06 -4.45
N THR A 7 43.75 46.57 -3.22
CA THR A 7 42.73 46.41 -2.12
C THR A 7 41.53 45.45 -2.36
N PHE A 8 40.77 44.95 -1.35
CA PHE A 8 40.54 45.39 0.05
C PHE A 8 40.62 44.25 1.11
N PHE A 9 40.58 44.65 2.39
CA PHE A 9 40.49 43.83 3.62
C PHE A 9 39.07 43.22 3.81
N SER A 10 38.78 42.29 4.75
CA SER A 10 39.28 42.12 6.13
C SER A 10 39.33 40.66 6.61
N GLY A 11 40.15 40.40 7.64
CA GLY A 11 40.11 39.16 8.44
C GLY A 11 39.45 39.35 9.81
N VAL A 12 39.23 38.25 10.53
CA VAL A 12 38.71 38.22 11.92
C VAL A 12 39.75 37.60 12.85
N LEU A 13 39.83 38.12 14.08
CA LEU A 13 40.86 37.79 15.06
C LEU A 13 40.49 36.55 15.87
N LEU A 14 41.42 35.59 16.05
CA LEU A 14 41.30 34.59 17.12
C LEU A 14 41.77 35.20 18.44
N LEU A 15 40.98 34.99 19.50
CA LEU A 15 41.34 35.35 20.88
C LEU A 15 41.00 34.17 21.80
N THR A 16 42.01 33.36 22.12
CA THR A 16 41.94 32.33 23.15
C THR A 16 42.09 32.96 24.53
N ALA A 17 41.10 32.77 25.41
CA ALA A 17 41.15 33.24 26.79
C ALA A 17 40.92 32.07 27.76
N THR A 18 41.97 31.64 28.45
CA THR A 18 41.89 30.64 29.51
C THR A 18 41.61 31.33 30.84
N VAL A 19 40.52 30.99 31.52
CA VAL A 19 40.21 31.47 32.87
C VAL A 19 39.79 30.30 33.75
N ALA A 20 40.41 30.17 34.92
CA ALA A 20 40.04 29.20 35.94
C ALA A 20 39.75 29.92 37.26
N THR A 21 38.49 29.90 37.69
CA THR A 21 38.06 30.19 39.07
C THR A 21 36.70 29.53 39.29
N GLY A 22 36.53 28.87 40.45
CA GLY A 22 35.24 28.29 40.84
C GLY A 22 34.38 29.30 41.60
N GLN A 23 33.08 29.36 41.29
CA GLN A 23 32.09 30.04 42.13
C GLN A 23 30.72 29.36 41.99
N GLN A 24 29.99 29.20 43.10
CA GLN A 24 28.64 28.64 43.07
C GLN A 24 27.65 29.61 42.43
N ILE A 25 26.82 29.12 41.51
CA ILE A 25 25.72 29.90 40.92
C ILE A 25 24.40 29.45 41.55
N ASN A 26 23.66 30.42 42.09
CA ASN A 26 22.37 30.19 42.76
C ASN A 26 21.24 29.90 41.75
N ARG A 27 20.18 29.23 42.23
CA ARG A 27 18.97 28.88 41.45
C ARG A 27 18.34 30.12 40.79
N VAL A 28 18.34 30.18 39.45
CA VAL A 28 17.60 31.19 38.69
C VAL A 28 16.10 30.88 38.75
N LYS A 29 15.33 31.75 39.42
CA LYS A 29 13.87 31.62 39.57
C LYS A 29 13.15 32.22 38.36
N ILE A 30 12.83 31.40 37.36
CA ILE A 30 12.12 31.85 36.15
C ILE A 30 10.67 32.22 36.49
N ILE A 31 10.36 33.52 36.51
CA ILE A 31 9.00 34.04 36.67
C ILE A 31 8.38 34.22 35.27
N ARG A 32 7.59 33.24 34.81
CA ARG A 32 6.73 33.42 33.63
C ARG A 32 5.56 34.34 34.01
N LYS A 33 5.48 35.54 33.44
CA LYS A 33 4.25 36.35 33.46
C LYS A 33 3.22 35.67 32.58
N ALA A 34 2.04 35.35 33.13
CA ALA A 34 0.91 34.84 32.35
C ALA A 34 0.20 36.01 31.65
N THR A 35 0.01 35.91 30.33
CA THR A 35 -0.88 36.80 29.57
C THR A 35 -2.32 36.30 29.73
N PRO A 36 -3.30 37.15 30.07
CA PRO A 36 -4.68 36.71 30.28
C PRO A 36 -5.33 36.27 28.96
N VAL A 37 -5.67 34.99 28.86
CA VAL A 37 -6.47 34.45 27.75
C VAL A 37 -7.90 34.96 27.88
N LYS A 38 -8.42 35.58 26.82
CA LYS A 38 -9.75 36.17 26.79
C LYS A 38 -10.79 35.06 26.56
N THR A 39 -11.51 34.66 27.61
CA THR A 39 -12.57 33.64 27.53
C THR A 39 -13.70 34.07 26.59
N VAL A 40 -13.97 33.24 25.59
CA VAL A 40 -15.18 33.30 24.75
C VAL A 40 -16.25 32.41 25.41
N PRO A 41 -17.50 32.87 25.55
CA PRO A 41 -18.55 32.06 26.19
C PRO A 41 -18.90 30.83 25.34
N ALA A 42 -19.02 29.67 25.99
CA ALA A 42 -19.42 28.44 25.34
C ALA A 42 -20.88 28.55 24.84
N THR A 43 -21.13 28.12 23.60
CA THR A 43 -22.48 28.03 23.05
C THR A 43 -23.03 26.63 23.36
N THR A 44 -24.09 26.55 24.16
CA THR A 44 -24.70 25.28 24.58
C THR A 44 -25.35 24.58 23.40
N VAL A 45 -24.87 23.38 23.04
CA VAL A 45 -25.48 22.55 22.00
C VAL A 45 -26.53 21.64 22.64
N ASP A 46 -27.81 21.95 22.41
CA ASP A 46 -28.95 21.13 22.87
C ASP A 46 -29.11 19.88 22.00
N THR A 47 -28.87 18.70 22.59
CA THR A 47 -28.95 17.40 21.92
C THR A 47 -30.33 16.75 22.06
N THR A 48 -31.40 17.39 21.55
CA THR A 48 -32.78 16.85 21.60
C THR A 48 -33.48 16.70 20.24
N ARG A 49 -32.92 15.90 19.32
CA ARG A 49 -33.64 15.48 18.09
C ARG A 49 -34.50 14.23 18.30
N ARG A 50 -35.77 14.44 18.66
CA ARG A 50 -36.84 13.43 18.50
C ARG A 50 -37.10 13.15 17.02
N LYS A 51 -37.43 11.90 16.66
CA LYS A 51 -37.93 11.53 15.33
C LYS A 51 -39.41 11.96 15.19
N SER A 52 -39.72 12.75 14.18
CA SER A 52 -41.09 13.18 13.86
C SER A 52 -41.44 12.79 12.42
N TYR A 53 -42.39 11.88 12.24
CA TYR A 53 -42.91 11.53 10.92
C TYR A 53 -43.99 12.53 10.50
N HIS A 54 -43.78 13.27 9.41
CA HIS A 54 -44.83 14.07 8.77
C HIS A 54 -45.38 13.35 7.54
N ILE A 55 -46.58 12.79 7.71
CA ILE A 55 -47.40 12.28 6.60
C ILE A 55 -47.97 13.49 5.85
N VAL A 56 -47.63 13.64 4.56
CA VAL A 56 -48.27 14.61 3.67
C VAL A 56 -49.21 13.87 2.72
N ARG A 57 -50.51 13.93 3.00
CA ARG A 57 -51.56 13.60 2.01
C ARG A 57 -51.77 14.79 1.10
N ALA A 58 -51.81 14.55 -0.21
CA ALA A 58 -52.38 15.46 -1.20
C ALA A 58 -53.21 14.67 -2.22
N THR A 59 -54.49 15.01 -2.33
CA THR A 59 -55.47 14.43 -3.27
C THR A 59 -56.33 15.56 -3.86
N PRO A 60 -56.97 15.39 -5.03
CA PRO A 60 -56.78 16.37 -6.11
C PRO A 60 -58.03 17.16 -6.55
N ALA A 61 -57.79 18.28 -7.25
CA ALA A 61 -58.76 19.07 -8.02
C ALA A 61 -58.01 19.74 -9.19
N THR A 62 -58.08 19.29 -10.45
CA THR A 62 -59.15 19.33 -11.50
C THR A 62 -59.05 20.51 -12.47
N LYS A 63 -58.90 20.19 -13.77
CA LYS A 63 -59.28 20.97 -14.99
C LYS A 63 -58.62 22.37 -15.15
N THR A 64 -57.97 22.70 -16.25
CA THR A 64 -58.41 22.61 -17.68
C THR A 64 -57.20 22.49 -18.64
N ALA A 65 -57.33 22.47 -19.98
CA ALA A 65 -58.20 21.70 -20.89
C ALA A 65 -57.81 22.01 -22.38
N VAL A 66 -58.05 21.06 -23.31
CA VAL A 66 -58.03 21.26 -24.80
C VAL A 66 -56.63 21.58 -25.40
N LYS A 67 -56.09 20.82 -26.37
CA LYS A 67 -56.72 20.44 -27.65
C LYS A 67 -56.18 19.11 -28.23
N ASP A 68 -57.06 18.26 -28.76
CA ASP A 68 -56.73 17.00 -29.47
C ASP A 68 -56.60 17.25 -30.99
N SER A 69 -55.83 16.41 -31.69
CA SER A 69 -55.72 16.38 -33.15
C SER A 69 -55.36 15.00 -33.75
N ARG A 70 -55.92 13.91 -33.21
CA ARG A 70 -55.91 12.58 -33.85
C ARG A 70 -56.36 12.66 -35.33
N LYS A 71 -55.48 12.34 -36.28
CA LYS A 71 -55.88 12.03 -37.67
C LYS A 71 -56.31 10.57 -37.78
N GLN A 72 -57.60 10.32 -37.65
CA GLN A 72 -58.19 9.09 -38.19
C GLN A 72 -58.15 9.14 -39.73
N TRP A 73 -57.81 8.03 -40.37
CA TRP A 73 -58.10 7.79 -41.78
C TRP A 73 -59.13 6.67 -41.85
N ALA A 74 -60.39 7.04 -42.06
CA ALA A 74 -61.41 6.10 -42.51
C ALA A 74 -61.40 6.08 -44.04
N VAL A 75 -61.34 4.89 -44.63
CA VAL A 75 -61.52 4.69 -46.07
C VAL A 75 -62.64 3.68 -46.26
N ASP A 76 -63.81 4.17 -46.68
CA ASP A 76 -64.88 3.33 -47.22
C ASP A 76 -65.00 3.64 -48.71
N THR A 77 -64.81 2.63 -49.57
CA THR A 77 -65.05 2.77 -51.01
C THR A 77 -65.31 1.40 -51.63
N LYS A 78 -66.59 1.03 -51.76
CA LYS A 78 -67.02 -0.11 -52.59
C LYS A 78 -66.75 0.21 -54.06
N LEU A 79 -65.93 -0.59 -54.76
CA LEU A 79 -66.00 -0.69 -56.22
C LEU A 79 -65.53 -2.07 -56.72
N LYS A 80 -65.95 -2.41 -57.94
CA LYS A 80 -66.17 -3.78 -58.41
C LYS A 80 -64.97 -4.35 -59.18
N ALA A 81 -64.67 -5.61 -58.92
CA ALA A 81 -64.34 -6.69 -59.86
C ALA A 81 -63.16 -6.56 -60.87
N SER A 82 -62.67 -7.74 -61.28
CA SER A 82 -61.82 -7.97 -62.48
C SER A 82 -60.53 -7.16 -62.62
N GLY A 83 -59.54 -7.50 -61.79
CA GLY A 83 -58.13 -7.17 -62.01
C GLY A 83 -57.22 -8.15 -61.28
N MET A 84 -56.52 -9.03 -62.03
CA MET A 84 -55.62 -10.04 -61.44
C MET A 84 -54.24 -9.44 -61.16
N PHE A 85 -54.11 -8.72 -60.04
CA PHE A 85 -52.84 -8.12 -59.64
C PHE A 85 -51.89 -9.17 -59.04
N ILE A 86 -50.90 -9.59 -59.81
CA ILE A 86 -49.73 -10.30 -59.29
C ILE A 86 -48.93 -9.31 -58.43
N LEU A 87 -49.11 -9.37 -57.12
CA LEU A 87 -48.24 -8.67 -56.18
C LEU A 87 -46.82 -9.24 -56.31
N PRO A 88 -45.78 -8.42 -56.52
CA PRO A 88 -44.41 -8.92 -56.60
C PRO A 88 -43.99 -9.44 -55.22
N TYR A 89 -43.95 -10.77 -55.08
CA TYR A 89 -43.38 -11.43 -53.92
C TYR A 89 -41.88 -11.11 -53.86
N LYS A 90 -41.52 -10.05 -53.14
CA LYS A 90 -40.18 -9.90 -52.61
C LYS A 90 -40.00 -11.05 -51.61
N PRO A 91 -39.08 -12.01 -51.85
CA PRO A 91 -38.76 -12.96 -50.80
C PRO A 91 -38.32 -12.18 -49.58
N LEU A 92 -38.88 -12.51 -48.42
CA LEU A 92 -38.32 -12.06 -47.16
C LEU A 92 -36.87 -12.52 -47.16
N LYS A 93 -35.93 -11.56 -47.18
CA LYS A 93 -34.53 -11.89 -46.89
C LYS A 93 -34.55 -12.68 -45.57
N PRO A 94 -33.90 -13.85 -45.47
CA PRO A 94 -33.81 -14.55 -44.20
C PRO A 94 -33.32 -13.54 -43.16
N GLN A 95 -34.06 -13.41 -42.05
CA GLN A 95 -33.61 -12.53 -40.97
C GLN A 95 -32.22 -13.01 -40.59
N SER A 96 -31.22 -12.14 -40.80
CA SER A 96 -29.84 -12.43 -40.42
C SER A 96 -29.90 -12.87 -38.97
N GLY A 97 -29.53 -14.14 -38.72
CA GLY A 97 -29.72 -14.74 -37.41
C GLY A 97 -29.13 -13.83 -36.35
N ALA A 98 -29.90 -13.53 -35.31
CA ALA A 98 -29.41 -12.70 -34.23
C ALA A 98 -28.14 -13.36 -33.69
N THR A 99 -26.98 -12.73 -33.94
CA THR A 99 -25.70 -13.23 -33.48
C THR A 99 -25.80 -13.42 -31.99
N ALA A 100 -25.55 -14.65 -31.52
CA ALA A 100 -25.55 -14.97 -30.10
C ALA A 100 -24.67 -13.94 -29.37
N PRO A 101 -25.09 -13.45 -28.19
CA PRO A 101 -24.36 -12.41 -27.48
C PRO A 101 -22.90 -12.86 -27.29
N THR A 102 -21.97 -12.03 -27.75
CA THR A 102 -20.53 -12.31 -27.66
C THR A 102 -20.19 -12.61 -26.20
N ASN A 103 -19.58 -13.77 -25.94
CA ASN A 103 -19.25 -14.13 -24.56
C ASN A 103 -18.24 -13.12 -23.99
N THR A 104 -18.56 -12.49 -22.85
CA THR A 104 -17.68 -11.56 -22.11
C THR A 104 -17.19 -12.12 -20.77
N GLU A 105 -17.38 -13.42 -20.53
CA GLU A 105 -16.88 -14.13 -19.34
C GLU A 105 -15.34 -14.10 -19.29
N VAL A 106 -14.82 -13.92 -18.07
CA VAL A 106 -13.39 -13.85 -17.76
C VAL A 106 -12.81 -15.27 -17.72
N GLN A 107 -11.73 -15.53 -18.46
CA GLN A 107 -11.10 -16.84 -18.58
C GLN A 107 -9.66 -16.89 -18.03
N GLY A 108 -9.17 -15.78 -17.47
CA GLY A 108 -7.85 -15.66 -16.86
C GLY A 108 -6.78 -15.22 -17.85
N PRO A 109 -5.57 -14.90 -17.36
CA PRO A 109 -4.49 -14.35 -18.18
C PRO A 109 -4.02 -15.33 -19.26
N ASN A 110 -3.76 -14.82 -20.46
CA ASN A 110 -3.03 -15.53 -21.50
C ASN A 110 -1.55 -15.16 -21.48
N LEU A 111 -0.75 -15.92 -20.72
CA LEU A 111 0.69 -15.66 -20.60
C LEU A 111 1.47 -15.82 -21.92
N THR A 112 0.97 -16.63 -22.86
CA THR A 112 1.60 -16.80 -24.18
C THR A 112 1.49 -15.55 -25.06
N LEU A 113 0.59 -14.62 -24.71
CA LEU A 113 0.36 -13.34 -25.38
C LEU A 113 0.63 -12.17 -24.44
N GLY A 114 1.78 -12.19 -23.77
CA GLY A 114 2.33 -11.00 -23.09
C GLY A 114 2.46 -9.84 -24.08
N LYS A 115 1.87 -8.69 -23.73
CA LYS A 115 1.84 -7.49 -24.57
C LYS A 115 2.59 -6.36 -23.90
N ASP A 116 3.60 -5.85 -24.60
CA ASP A 116 4.37 -4.68 -24.18
C ASP A 116 3.47 -3.43 -24.15
N VAL A 117 3.27 -2.87 -22.96
CA VAL A 117 2.42 -1.68 -22.77
C VAL A 117 2.98 -0.47 -23.52
N SER A 118 4.30 -0.37 -23.73
CA SER A 118 4.91 0.72 -24.49
C SER A 118 4.59 0.63 -25.99
N ILE A 119 4.52 -0.58 -26.55
CA ILE A 119 4.02 -0.80 -27.92
C ILE A 119 2.52 -0.54 -27.99
N LEU A 120 1.74 -0.99 -27.01
CA LEU A 120 0.30 -0.72 -26.96
C LEU A 120 0.00 0.78 -26.95
N LEU A 121 0.60 1.56 -26.05
CA LEU A 121 0.32 3.00 -25.90
C LEU A 121 1.10 3.89 -26.89
N GLY A 122 2.15 3.40 -27.55
CA GLY A 122 3.16 4.15 -28.31
C GLY A 122 2.71 5.37 -29.11
N GLY A 123 3.49 6.46 -29.04
CA GLY A 123 3.16 7.80 -29.51
C GLY A 123 2.76 8.76 -28.38
N ASN A 124 2.51 10.04 -28.71
CA ASN A 124 2.01 11.10 -27.82
C ASN A 124 2.73 11.28 -26.45
N GLY A 125 3.97 10.78 -26.31
CA GLY A 125 4.77 10.87 -25.07
C GLY A 125 4.44 9.81 -24.01
N PHE A 126 3.63 8.78 -24.30
CA PHE A 126 3.18 7.82 -23.29
C PHE A 126 4.28 6.91 -22.71
N GLU A 127 5.43 6.78 -23.37
CA GLU A 127 6.59 6.02 -22.88
C GLU A 127 7.14 6.57 -21.55
N TYR A 128 7.21 7.90 -21.40
CA TYR A 128 7.61 8.56 -20.15
C TYR A 128 6.64 8.27 -19.00
N PHE A 129 5.34 8.21 -19.31
CA PHE A 129 4.32 7.88 -18.32
C PHE A 129 4.39 6.42 -17.88
N LEU A 130 4.71 5.50 -18.80
CA LEU A 130 4.84 4.08 -18.49
C LEU A 130 6.04 3.75 -17.60
N ASP A 131 7.15 4.49 -17.71
CA ASP A 131 8.24 4.33 -16.75
C ASP A 131 7.79 4.72 -15.33
N LYS A 132 7.05 5.83 -15.21
CA LYS A 132 6.56 6.35 -13.91
C LYS A 132 5.33 5.62 -13.38
N LEU A 133 4.54 4.92 -14.20
CA LEU A 133 3.46 4.05 -13.73
C LEU A 133 3.95 2.91 -12.83
N ASN A 134 5.23 2.51 -12.95
CA ASN A 134 5.84 1.35 -12.30
C ASN A 134 5.03 0.04 -12.43
N ILE A 135 4.23 -0.07 -13.51
CA ILE A 135 3.61 -1.31 -13.98
C ILE A 135 4.64 -2.08 -14.83
N PHE A 136 4.70 -3.40 -14.68
CA PHE A 136 5.60 -4.26 -15.45
C PHE A 136 5.39 -4.08 -16.95
N ARG A 137 6.47 -4.18 -17.74
CA ARG A 137 6.43 -3.82 -19.18
C ARG A 137 5.43 -4.66 -19.96
N GLU A 138 5.27 -5.91 -19.57
CA GLU A 138 4.33 -6.87 -20.18
C GLU A 138 3.05 -6.97 -19.34
N VAL A 139 1.91 -6.79 -20.01
CA VAL A 139 0.58 -7.10 -19.49
C VAL A 139 -0.04 -8.22 -20.30
N TYR A 140 -0.86 -9.05 -19.64
CA TYR A 140 -1.44 -10.24 -20.26
C TYR A 140 -2.93 -10.01 -20.52
N GLU A 141 -3.37 -10.14 -21.77
CA GLU A 141 -4.81 -10.09 -22.09
C GLU A 141 -5.51 -11.34 -21.55
N ASP A 142 -6.79 -11.24 -21.18
CA ASP A 142 -7.61 -12.41 -20.85
C ASP A 142 -7.70 -13.38 -22.05
N LYS A 143 -7.75 -14.70 -21.78
CA LYS A 143 -7.93 -15.75 -22.79
C LYS A 143 -9.19 -15.52 -23.64
N ASN A 144 -10.23 -14.90 -23.08
CA ASN A 144 -11.33 -14.30 -23.83
C ASN A 144 -11.06 -12.80 -24.10
N PRO A 145 -10.61 -12.41 -25.31
CA PRO A 145 -10.32 -11.01 -25.61
C PRO A 145 -11.56 -10.11 -25.58
N ASN A 146 -12.78 -10.67 -25.57
CA ASN A 146 -14.02 -9.87 -25.46
C ASN A 146 -14.36 -9.50 -24.01
N ALA A 147 -13.74 -10.12 -23.01
CA ALA A 147 -13.96 -9.80 -21.60
C ALA A 147 -13.39 -8.42 -21.19
N GLY A 148 -12.45 -7.87 -21.98
CA GLY A 148 -11.88 -6.53 -21.75
C GLY A 148 -10.84 -6.46 -20.62
N TYR A 149 -10.46 -7.59 -20.01
CA TYR A 149 -9.50 -7.62 -18.91
C TYR A 149 -8.05 -7.78 -19.39
N PHE A 150 -7.16 -7.06 -18.71
CA PHE A 150 -5.72 -7.19 -18.78
C PHE A 150 -5.16 -7.39 -17.36
N TYR A 151 -4.12 -8.20 -17.27
CA TYR A 151 -3.48 -8.58 -16.02
C TYR A 151 -2.08 -8.00 -15.93
N TYR A 152 -1.72 -7.46 -14.76
CA TYR A 152 -0.46 -6.77 -14.54
C TYR A 152 0.30 -7.25 -13.29
N LEU A 153 1.59 -6.97 -13.28
CA LEU A 153 2.50 -7.04 -12.13
C LEU A 153 3.12 -5.64 -11.91
N PRO A 154 3.65 -5.31 -10.72
CA PRO A 154 4.52 -4.15 -10.55
C PRO A 154 5.88 -4.36 -11.24
N LYS A 155 6.52 -3.27 -11.66
CA LYS A 155 7.83 -3.26 -12.37
C LYS A 155 9.02 -3.36 -11.42
N SER A 156 8.87 -2.89 -10.20
CA SER A 156 9.87 -2.99 -9.13
C SER A 156 9.26 -2.72 -7.77
N TYR A 157 9.68 -3.47 -6.75
CA TYR A 157 9.43 -3.12 -5.36
C TYR A 157 10.60 -2.30 -4.82
N ASN A 158 10.31 -1.22 -4.10
CA ASN A 158 11.33 -0.31 -3.58
C ASN A 158 11.05 -0.04 -2.09
N MET A 159 12.07 0.30 -1.32
CA MET A 159 11.87 0.66 0.10
C MET A 159 10.82 1.77 0.23
N LYS A 160 9.84 1.59 1.11
CA LYS A 160 8.78 2.57 1.34
C LYS A 160 9.31 3.75 2.15
N TRP A 161 8.99 4.97 1.70
CA TRP A 161 9.17 6.20 2.46
C TRP A 161 7.84 6.95 2.58
N ASP A 162 7.60 7.53 3.75
CA ASP A 162 6.35 8.15 4.15
C ASP A 162 6.47 9.68 4.05
N ARG A 163 5.86 10.28 3.03
CA ARG A 163 5.96 11.74 2.77
C ARG A 163 5.32 12.61 3.87
N GLY A 164 4.39 12.07 4.66
CA GLY A 164 3.68 12.83 5.70
C GLY A 164 4.46 12.94 7.02
N THR A 165 5.19 11.89 7.37
CA THR A 165 6.05 11.82 8.56
C THR A 165 7.53 12.04 8.24
N GLY A 166 7.89 11.97 6.96
CA GLY A 166 9.27 11.99 6.47
C GLY A 166 10.05 10.70 6.76
N GLN A 167 9.42 9.63 7.25
CA GLN A 167 10.11 8.44 7.76
C GLN A 167 10.33 7.36 6.69
N TYR A 168 11.44 6.63 6.84
CA TYR A 168 11.71 5.42 6.08
C TYR A 168 11.04 4.23 6.77
N SER A 169 10.39 3.37 6.02
CA SER A 169 9.84 2.11 6.54
C SER A 169 10.91 1.02 6.54
N PHE A 170 11.98 1.28 7.29
CA PHE A 170 13.06 0.34 7.60
C PHE A 170 13.38 0.50 9.08
N TYR A 171 13.12 -0.55 9.85
CA TYR A 171 13.15 -0.56 11.31
C TYR A 171 14.24 -1.50 11.80
N VAL A 172 14.91 -1.09 12.87
CA VAL A 172 16.00 -1.83 13.51
C VAL A 172 15.63 -2.01 14.97
N TYR A 173 15.54 -3.26 15.43
CA TYR A 173 15.17 -3.61 16.79
C TYR A 173 16.29 -4.37 17.47
N TYR A 174 16.98 -3.70 18.39
CA TYR A 174 18.01 -4.32 19.22
C TYR A 174 17.34 -5.16 20.31
N LEU A 175 17.59 -6.48 20.29
CA LEU A 175 17.16 -7.36 21.36
C LEU A 175 18.11 -7.24 22.56
N SER A 176 17.66 -7.69 23.73
CA SER A 176 18.52 -7.81 24.91
C SER A 176 19.70 -8.73 24.60
N ALA A 177 20.93 -8.29 24.91
CA ALA A 177 22.11 -9.12 24.73
C ALA A 177 22.04 -10.39 25.58
N ASP A 178 22.54 -11.50 25.02
CA ASP A 178 22.67 -12.76 25.74
C ASP A 178 23.72 -12.68 26.87
N ALA A 179 23.87 -13.78 27.62
CA ALA A 179 24.85 -13.89 28.70
C ALA A 179 26.33 -13.83 28.22
N GLU A 180 26.58 -13.91 26.91
CA GLU A 180 27.89 -13.76 26.27
C GLU A 180 28.12 -12.33 25.71
N GLY A 181 27.14 -11.44 25.84
CA GLY A 181 27.20 -10.06 25.34
C GLY A 181 26.88 -9.92 23.84
N ARG A 182 26.27 -10.93 23.21
CA ARG A 182 25.80 -10.85 21.82
C ARG A 182 24.36 -10.32 21.80
N GLY A 183 24.19 -9.09 21.32
CA GLY A 183 22.88 -8.53 21.00
C GLY A 183 22.44 -8.92 19.60
N GLU A 184 21.42 -9.77 19.47
CA GLU A 184 20.74 -10.01 18.20
C GLU A 184 19.92 -8.76 17.81
N VAL A 185 19.83 -8.51 16.50
CA VAL A 185 19.05 -7.41 15.92
C VAL A 185 18.04 -7.97 14.94
N ILE A 186 16.77 -7.60 15.11
CA ILE A 186 15.71 -7.84 14.12
C ILE A 186 15.59 -6.60 13.24
N VAL A 187 15.66 -6.79 11.93
CA VAL A 187 15.47 -5.73 10.95
C VAL A 187 14.19 -6.00 10.18
N THR A 188 13.35 -4.98 9.99
CA THR A 188 12.07 -5.09 9.27
C THR A 188 11.97 -3.98 8.23
N ALA A 189 11.69 -4.32 6.98
CA ALA A 189 11.53 -3.38 5.87
C ALA A 189 10.18 -3.54 5.18
N GLU A 190 9.48 -2.41 4.95
CA GLU A 190 8.33 -2.38 4.05
C GLU A 190 8.79 -2.01 2.63
N LEU A 191 8.36 -2.81 1.65
CA LEU A 191 8.66 -2.65 0.24
C LEU A 191 7.38 -2.22 -0.49
N THR A 192 7.33 -1.00 -1.00
CA THR A 192 6.18 -0.51 -1.78
C THR A 192 6.27 -0.93 -3.26
N PRO A 193 5.15 -1.34 -3.88
CA PRO A 193 5.06 -1.55 -5.32
C PRO A 193 5.08 -0.24 -6.12
N GLY A 194 4.97 0.94 -5.51
CA GLY A 194 5.06 2.24 -6.19
C GLY A 194 3.94 2.54 -7.22
N VAL A 195 2.90 1.70 -7.26
CA VAL A 195 1.68 1.86 -8.07
C VAL A 195 0.56 2.40 -7.16
N SER A 196 -0.32 3.24 -7.69
CA SER A 196 -1.53 3.70 -7.00
C SER A 196 -2.81 3.35 -7.77
N GLN A 197 -3.96 3.37 -7.09
CA GLN A 197 -5.25 3.12 -7.77
C GLN A 197 -5.55 4.17 -8.86
N ASP A 198 -5.15 5.43 -8.66
CA ASP A 198 -5.28 6.49 -9.66
C ASP A 198 -4.40 6.25 -10.89
N ASP A 199 -3.22 5.66 -10.70
CA ASP A 199 -2.33 5.27 -11.78
C ASP A 199 -2.89 4.10 -12.59
N ILE A 200 -3.54 3.12 -11.93
CA ILE A 200 -4.25 2.02 -12.59
C ILE A 200 -5.43 2.56 -13.40
N ALA A 201 -6.30 3.37 -12.80
CA ALA A 201 -7.47 3.94 -13.49
C ALA A 201 -7.09 4.83 -14.69
N LEU A 202 -5.95 5.51 -14.60
CA LEU A 202 -5.38 6.28 -15.70
C LEU A 202 -4.81 5.36 -16.80
N ALA A 203 -4.10 4.28 -16.44
CA ALA A 203 -3.63 3.28 -17.41
C ALA A 203 -4.81 2.58 -18.13
N GLU A 204 -5.86 2.19 -17.41
CA GLU A 204 -7.13 1.69 -17.98
C GLU A 204 -7.74 2.68 -18.98
N THR A 205 -7.80 3.97 -18.62
CA THR A 205 -8.32 5.04 -19.48
C THR A 205 -7.52 5.20 -20.77
N LEU A 206 -6.19 5.13 -20.69
CA LEU A 206 -5.31 5.21 -21.87
C LEU A 206 -5.42 3.97 -22.77
N LEU A 207 -5.38 2.77 -22.19
CA LEU A 207 -5.54 1.51 -22.91
C LEU A 207 -6.91 1.43 -23.60
N SER A 208 -7.99 1.76 -22.88
CA SER A 208 -9.36 1.76 -23.41
C SER A 208 -9.49 2.63 -24.66
N LYS A 209 -8.98 3.86 -24.56
CA LYS A 209 -8.99 4.86 -25.62
C LYS A 209 -8.17 4.44 -26.84
N LYS A 210 -7.00 3.84 -26.61
CA LYS A 210 -6.08 3.38 -27.65
C LYS A 210 -6.62 2.13 -28.38
N MET A 211 -7.21 1.19 -27.63
CA MET A 211 -7.81 -0.04 -28.16
C MET A 211 -9.27 0.14 -28.65
N LYS A 212 -9.88 1.31 -28.42
CA LYS A 212 -11.25 1.68 -28.82
C LYS A 212 -12.36 0.77 -28.24
N ARG A 213 -12.13 0.25 -27.04
CA ARG A 213 -13.07 -0.57 -26.25
C ARG A 213 -12.82 -0.32 -24.76
N GLU A 214 -13.69 -0.79 -23.88
CA GLU A 214 -13.41 -0.76 -22.44
C GLU A 214 -12.27 -1.75 -22.12
N ILE A 215 -11.28 -1.30 -21.33
CA ILE A 215 -10.17 -2.10 -20.82
C ILE A 215 -10.12 -1.92 -19.30
N ARG A 216 -10.01 -3.03 -18.57
CA ARG A 216 -9.81 -3.05 -17.12
C ARG A 216 -8.52 -3.79 -16.74
N LEU A 217 -7.80 -3.26 -15.76
CA LEU A 217 -6.54 -3.82 -15.25
C LEU A 217 -6.80 -4.55 -13.92
N ARG A 218 -6.20 -5.73 -13.75
CA ARG A 218 -6.25 -6.53 -12.52
C ARG A 218 -4.88 -7.06 -12.12
N PRO A 219 -4.60 -7.24 -10.81
CA PRO A 219 -3.49 -8.06 -10.36
C PRO A 219 -3.49 -9.43 -11.06
N LEU A 220 -2.33 -9.87 -11.54
CA LEU A 220 -2.14 -11.18 -12.15
C LEU A 220 -2.47 -12.30 -11.13
N PRO A 221 -3.43 -13.21 -11.41
CA PRO A 221 -3.78 -14.28 -10.47
C PRO A 221 -2.63 -15.28 -10.33
N LEU A 222 -2.25 -15.53 -9.07
CA LEU A 222 -1.10 -16.33 -8.67
C LEU A 222 -1.54 -17.72 -8.21
N ARG A 223 -0.71 -18.72 -8.51
CA ARG A 223 -0.88 -20.11 -8.07
C ARG A 223 -0.41 -20.31 -6.63
N ASP A 224 0.70 -19.66 -6.29
CA ASP A 224 1.41 -19.78 -5.02
C ASP A 224 1.75 -18.38 -4.49
N THR A 225 1.91 -18.23 -3.17
CA THR A 225 2.41 -16.98 -2.56
C THR A 225 3.78 -16.62 -3.16
N PRO A 226 4.02 -15.37 -3.61
CA PRO A 226 5.32 -14.99 -4.17
C PRO A 226 6.44 -15.13 -3.16
N LYS A 227 7.64 -15.44 -3.64
CA LYS A 227 8.83 -15.63 -2.81
C LYS A 227 9.75 -14.43 -2.97
N VAL A 228 10.14 -13.81 -1.86
CA VAL A 228 11.14 -12.73 -1.87
C VAL A 228 12.52 -13.35 -1.63
N SER A 229 13.49 -13.00 -2.46
CA SER A 229 14.88 -13.47 -2.34
C SER A 229 15.86 -12.33 -2.58
N PHE A 230 16.77 -12.13 -1.62
CA PHE A 230 17.90 -11.20 -1.75
C PHE A 230 19.17 -11.90 -2.23
N GLY A 231 19.09 -13.19 -2.59
CA GLY A 231 20.25 -14.00 -2.94
C GLY A 231 21.33 -13.93 -1.85
N SER A 232 22.59 -13.73 -2.25
CA SER A 232 23.71 -13.53 -1.32
C SER A 232 23.80 -12.12 -0.71
N ALA A 233 22.92 -11.17 -1.08
CA ALA A 233 23.07 -9.78 -0.68
C ALA A 233 22.93 -9.57 0.83
N LEU A 234 21.99 -10.28 1.49
CA LEU A 234 21.85 -10.25 2.95
C LEU A 234 22.91 -11.12 3.66
N THR A 235 23.30 -12.26 3.06
CA THR A 235 24.33 -13.16 3.64
C THR A 235 25.70 -12.48 3.79
N ASN A 236 26.00 -11.48 2.96
CA ASN A 236 27.20 -10.63 3.12
C ASN A 236 27.23 -9.80 4.42
N PHE A 237 26.10 -9.73 5.14
CA PHE A 237 25.92 -9.06 6.44
C PHE A 237 25.54 -10.07 7.54
N ASP A 238 25.98 -11.32 7.38
CA ASP A 238 25.82 -12.42 8.36
C ASP A 238 24.36 -12.79 8.66
N VAL A 239 23.44 -12.43 7.75
CA VAL A 239 22.04 -12.82 7.78
C VAL A 239 21.91 -14.26 7.25
N LYS A 240 21.36 -15.13 8.09
CA LYS A 240 21.10 -16.54 7.78
C LYS A 240 19.83 -16.62 6.91
N PRO A 241 19.81 -17.36 5.78
CA PRO A 241 18.62 -17.44 4.91
C PRO A 241 17.35 -17.87 5.65
N GLU A 242 17.49 -18.76 6.64
CA GLU A 242 16.41 -19.24 7.51
C GLU A 242 15.92 -18.24 8.56
N SER A 243 16.59 -17.09 8.76
CA SER A 243 16.09 -16.00 9.62
C SER A 243 15.22 -15.00 8.85
N VAL A 244 15.14 -15.10 7.52
CA VAL A 244 14.36 -14.18 6.66
C VAL A 244 12.89 -14.62 6.63
N SER A 245 12.01 -13.76 7.12
CA SER A 245 10.55 -13.91 7.06
C SER A 245 9.95 -12.91 6.07
N THR A 246 8.90 -13.31 5.37
CA THR A 246 8.27 -12.51 4.31
C THR A 246 6.75 -12.60 4.38
N ASN A 247 6.07 -11.47 4.54
CA ASN A 247 4.64 -11.35 4.31
C ASN A 247 4.42 -10.66 2.95
N VAL A 248 3.89 -11.41 1.98
CA VAL A 248 3.55 -10.90 0.65
C VAL A 248 2.03 -10.86 0.50
N PRO A 249 1.42 -9.66 0.37
CA PRO A 249 -0.03 -9.52 0.20
C PRO A 249 -0.48 -10.00 -1.18
N THR A 250 -1.77 -10.34 -1.29
CA THR A 250 -2.41 -10.70 -2.57
C THR A 250 -2.80 -9.48 -3.41
N ASP A 251 -2.88 -8.28 -2.82
CA ASP A 251 -3.05 -7.03 -3.55
C ASP A 251 -1.67 -6.42 -3.88
N PHE A 252 -1.44 -6.09 -5.14
CA PHE A 252 -0.20 -5.46 -5.62
C PHE A 252 -0.17 -3.93 -5.40
N LEU A 253 -1.10 -3.40 -4.60
CA LEU A 253 -1.05 -2.06 -4.02
C LEU A 253 -0.52 -2.07 -2.56
N GLU A 254 -0.62 -3.19 -1.86
CA GLU A 254 -0.15 -3.32 -0.48
C GLU A 254 1.38 -3.55 -0.42
N PRO A 255 2.05 -3.11 0.67
CA PRO A 255 3.49 -3.30 0.82
C PRO A 255 3.82 -4.75 1.16
N ILE A 256 4.91 -5.27 0.57
CA ILE A 256 5.55 -6.50 1.06
C ILE A 256 6.32 -6.15 2.34
N ILE A 257 6.13 -6.93 3.40
CA ILE A 257 6.92 -6.80 4.63
C ILE A 257 7.96 -7.92 4.64
N VAL A 258 9.23 -7.56 4.79
CA VAL A 258 10.33 -8.51 4.99
C VAL A 258 10.96 -8.22 6.35
N SER A 259 11.17 -9.24 7.16
CA SER A 259 12.02 -9.14 8.36
C SER A 259 13.13 -10.18 8.35
N TRP A 260 14.23 -9.89 9.02
CA TRP A 260 15.34 -10.83 9.20
C TRP A 260 16.09 -10.59 10.51
N LYS A 261 16.73 -11.64 11.03
CA LYS A 261 17.57 -11.55 12.23
C LYS A 261 19.05 -11.59 11.87
N MET A 262 19.84 -10.73 12.49
CA MET A 262 21.30 -10.64 12.32
C MET A 262 22.00 -10.44 13.66
N GLU A 263 23.13 -11.12 13.88
CA GLU A 263 23.86 -11.07 15.16
C GLU A 263 24.73 -9.81 15.31
N ARG A 264 25.14 -9.17 14.20
CA ARG A 264 26.09 -8.04 14.15
C ARG A 264 25.87 -7.22 12.86
N ARG A 265 26.59 -6.10 12.71
CA ARG A 265 26.81 -5.37 11.44
C ARG A 265 25.57 -4.73 10.79
N VAL A 266 24.59 -4.31 11.59
CA VAL A 266 23.46 -3.51 11.08
C VAL A 266 23.90 -2.14 10.53
N ASP A 267 24.97 -1.56 11.08
CA ASP A 267 25.56 -0.32 10.56
C ASP A 267 26.12 -0.48 9.14
N ASP A 268 26.82 -1.59 8.86
CA ASP A 268 27.30 -1.94 7.52
C ASP A 268 26.13 -2.10 6.53
N LEU A 269 25.04 -2.73 6.98
CA LEU A 269 23.84 -2.99 6.18
C LEU A 269 23.14 -1.68 5.79
N VAL A 270 22.91 -0.78 6.76
CA VAL A 270 22.33 0.55 6.51
C VAL A 270 23.29 1.38 5.65
N GLY A 271 24.61 1.32 5.89
CA GLY A 271 25.62 1.93 5.04
C GLY A 271 25.60 1.43 3.60
N ALA A 272 25.36 0.13 3.37
CA ALA A 272 25.19 -0.44 2.04
C ALA A 272 23.95 0.10 1.30
N MET A 273 22.86 0.40 2.02
CA MET A 273 21.66 1.04 1.46
C MET A 273 21.86 2.51 1.07
N MET A 274 22.89 3.18 1.61
CA MET A 274 23.31 4.53 1.20
C MET A 274 24.23 4.52 -0.03
N ASN A 275 24.82 3.38 -0.38
CA ASN A 275 25.78 3.27 -1.47
C ASN A 275 25.08 3.19 -2.84
N ASN A 276 25.81 3.54 -3.91
CA ASN A 276 25.25 3.71 -5.26
C ASN A 276 24.45 2.50 -5.80
N ILE A 277 24.79 1.29 -5.36
CA ILE A 277 24.15 0.02 -5.77
C ILE A 277 22.92 -0.30 -4.90
N GLY A 278 22.96 0.03 -3.60
CA GLY A 278 21.99 -0.41 -2.61
C GLY A 278 22.03 -1.93 -2.35
N LEU A 279 21.07 -2.40 -1.54
CA LEU A 279 20.73 -3.83 -1.45
C LEU A 279 19.67 -4.15 -2.52
N SER A 280 19.79 -5.32 -3.15
CA SER A 280 18.86 -5.75 -4.20
C SER A 280 18.48 -7.22 -4.06
N GLY A 281 17.32 -7.56 -4.64
CA GLY A 281 16.74 -8.90 -4.64
C GLY A 281 15.65 -8.99 -5.71
N ASN A 282 14.83 -10.04 -5.65
CA ASN A 282 13.65 -10.22 -6.50
C ASN A 282 12.44 -10.71 -5.69
N VAL A 283 11.25 -10.51 -6.22
CA VAL A 283 10.01 -11.20 -5.87
C VAL A 283 9.65 -12.10 -7.03
N ASP A 284 9.65 -13.42 -6.80
CA ASP A 284 9.31 -14.42 -7.79
C ASP A 284 7.80 -14.72 -7.75
N PHE A 285 7.08 -14.25 -8.76
CA PHE A 285 5.64 -14.45 -8.93
C PHE A 285 5.37 -15.71 -9.77
N LEU A 286 4.54 -16.63 -9.26
CA LEU A 286 4.20 -17.87 -9.95
C LEU A 286 2.71 -17.86 -10.38
N PRO A 287 2.39 -17.50 -11.62
CA PRO A 287 1.01 -17.30 -12.08
C PRO A 287 0.25 -18.61 -12.33
N HIS A 288 -1.09 -18.54 -12.32
CA HIS A 288 -1.96 -19.66 -12.74
C HIS A 288 -1.91 -19.88 -14.26
N ALA A 289 -0.97 -20.69 -14.74
CA ALA A 289 -0.83 -21.08 -16.14
C ALA A 289 -0.24 -22.50 -16.32
N GLU A 290 -0.14 -22.93 -17.58
CA GLU A 290 0.48 -24.20 -17.98
C GLU A 290 2.01 -24.10 -17.93
N GLY A 291 2.59 -24.21 -16.74
CA GLY A 291 4.04 -24.28 -16.51
C GLY A 291 4.46 -23.79 -15.12
N ASP A 292 5.74 -23.99 -14.79
CA ASP A 292 6.38 -23.55 -13.54
C ASP A 292 7.28 -22.30 -13.73
N GLN A 293 7.05 -21.52 -14.79
CA GLN A 293 7.83 -20.32 -15.07
C GLN A 293 7.44 -19.17 -14.14
N ALA A 294 8.30 -18.86 -13.17
CA ALA A 294 8.18 -17.67 -12.34
C ALA A 294 8.54 -16.39 -13.11
N ILE A 295 7.89 -15.29 -12.75
CA ILE A 295 8.17 -13.93 -13.22
C ILE A 295 8.87 -13.17 -12.10
N SER A 296 10.18 -12.92 -12.27
CA SER A 296 11.03 -12.22 -11.29
C SER A 296 10.87 -10.71 -11.40
N VAL A 297 10.34 -10.05 -10.37
CA VAL A 297 10.24 -8.58 -10.25
C VAL A 297 11.32 -8.06 -9.29
N PRO A 298 12.17 -7.09 -9.68
CA PRO A 298 13.29 -6.65 -8.85
C PRO A 298 12.85 -5.88 -7.59
N VAL A 299 13.52 -6.19 -6.47
CA VAL A 299 13.45 -5.49 -5.18
C VAL A 299 14.66 -4.56 -5.03
N ARG A 300 14.45 -3.35 -4.49
CA ARG A 300 15.50 -2.38 -4.17
C ARG A 300 15.36 -1.83 -2.76
N LEU A 301 16.30 -2.19 -1.89
CA LEU A 301 16.52 -1.57 -0.59
C LEU A 301 17.65 -0.55 -0.74
N LYS A 302 17.29 0.66 -1.17
CA LYS A 302 18.20 1.77 -1.37
C LYS A 302 17.57 3.07 -0.89
N VAL A 303 18.32 3.85 -0.12
CA VAL A 303 17.81 5.06 0.54
C VAL A 303 17.80 6.25 -0.42
N ASN A 304 18.84 6.41 -1.24
CA ASN A 304 19.00 7.54 -2.17
C ASN A 304 18.66 7.16 -3.63
N ASP A 305 17.47 6.61 -3.85
CA ASP A 305 16.90 6.26 -5.16
C ASP A 305 15.57 7.03 -5.37
N ASP A 306 15.29 7.59 -6.56
CA ASP A 306 14.06 8.38 -6.78
C ASP A 306 12.79 7.54 -6.61
N LYS A 307 12.90 6.21 -6.78
CA LYS A 307 11.80 5.27 -6.56
C LYS A 307 11.39 5.10 -5.10
N THR A 308 12.28 5.36 -4.16
CA THR A 308 12.02 5.24 -2.71
C THR A 308 11.08 6.35 -2.23
N PHE A 309 11.24 7.57 -2.77
CA PHE A 309 10.41 8.73 -2.44
C PHE A 309 9.22 8.92 -3.41
N GLY A 310 9.28 8.27 -4.58
CA GLY A 310 8.20 8.23 -5.55
C GLY A 310 8.00 9.55 -6.30
N LYS A 311 6.75 9.80 -6.72
CA LYS A 311 6.40 10.93 -7.59
C LYS A 311 6.09 12.18 -6.77
N MET A 312 6.62 13.32 -7.20
CA MET A 312 6.15 14.62 -6.72
C MET A 312 5.04 15.12 -7.65
N GLU A 313 3.85 14.54 -7.51
CA GLU A 313 2.65 14.92 -8.27
C GLU A 313 1.96 16.18 -7.71
N TYR A 314 1.32 16.91 -8.60
CA TYR A 314 0.52 18.11 -8.37
C TYR A 314 -0.76 18.06 -9.21
N THR A 315 -1.90 18.46 -8.62
CA THR A 315 -3.19 18.54 -9.32
C THR A 315 -3.39 19.85 -10.07
N GLN A 316 -2.61 20.89 -9.76
CA GLN A 316 -2.70 22.22 -10.36
C GLN A 316 -1.29 22.82 -10.55
N ALA A 317 -1.09 23.59 -11.63
CA ALA A 317 0.18 24.26 -11.91
C ALA A 317 0.61 25.21 -10.79
N ASP A 318 -0.32 25.98 -10.25
CA ASP A 318 -0.07 26.99 -9.21
C ASP A 318 0.56 26.39 -7.95
N GLY A 319 0.21 25.16 -7.58
CA GLY A 319 0.78 24.47 -6.43
C GLY A 319 2.27 24.11 -6.60
N LEU A 320 2.71 23.91 -7.85
CA LEU A 320 4.12 23.70 -8.19
C LEU A 320 4.84 25.05 -8.37
N LEU A 321 4.30 25.92 -9.22
CA LEU A 321 4.99 27.13 -9.70
C LEU A 321 5.15 28.21 -8.62
N ASN A 322 4.28 28.22 -7.59
CA ASN A 322 4.41 29.13 -6.45
C ASN A 322 5.26 28.56 -5.30
N GLY A 323 5.59 27.26 -5.31
CA GLY A 323 6.38 26.65 -4.24
C GLY A 323 6.50 25.12 -4.32
N PHE A 324 7.47 24.63 -5.08
CA PHE A 324 7.97 23.27 -4.96
C PHE A 324 8.72 23.12 -3.63
N LEU A 325 8.09 22.53 -2.61
CA LEU A 325 8.79 22.08 -1.40
C LEU A 325 9.51 20.75 -1.69
N ASN A 326 10.80 20.65 -1.34
CA ASN A 326 11.52 19.39 -1.27
C ASN A 326 11.34 18.74 0.12
N PRO A 327 10.53 17.67 0.28
CA PRO A 327 10.33 17.01 1.57
C PRO A 327 11.41 15.95 1.89
N ILE A 328 12.33 15.67 0.96
CA ILE A 328 13.33 14.59 1.07
C ILE A 328 14.51 15.06 1.93
N ASP A 329 15.13 14.16 2.70
CA ASP A 329 16.35 14.43 3.50
C ASP A 329 17.62 14.71 2.66
N TYR A 330 17.49 14.78 1.33
CA TYR A 330 18.56 14.93 0.35
C TYR A 330 18.27 16.12 -0.59
N PRO A 331 19.30 16.83 -1.10
CA PRO A 331 19.10 17.79 -2.17
C PRO A 331 18.61 17.07 -3.44
N VAL A 332 17.59 17.63 -4.08
CA VAL A 332 17.06 17.13 -5.36
C VAL A 332 17.45 18.07 -6.50
N VAL A 333 17.70 17.52 -7.68
CA VAL A 333 17.89 18.29 -8.92
C VAL A 333 16.67 18.09 -9.80
N LEU A 334 15.86 19.14 -9.99
CA LEU A 334 14.68 19.18 -10.86
C LEU A 334 15.11 19.27 -12.32
N ARG A 335 14.84 18.22 -13.11
CA ARG A 335 15.30 18.11 -14.50
C ARG A 335 14.22 18.48 -15.50
N ASP A 336 12.99 18.05 -15.26
CA ASP A 336 11.88 18.23 -16.17
C ASP A 336 10.56 18.31 -15.41
N LEU A 337 9.56 18.94 -16.01
CA LEU A 337 8.15 18.79 -15.62
C LEU A 337 7.43 17.99 -16.69
N VAL A 338 6.65 16.99 -16.27
CA VAL A 338 5.80 16.23 -17.18
C VAL A 338 4.36 16.64 -16.96
N VAL A 339 3.71 17.10 -18.04
CA VAL A 339 2.35 17.66 -18.00
C VAL A 339 1.43 16.82 -18.88
N MET A 340 0.42 16.20 -18.26
CA MET A 340 -0.64 15.52 -18.98
C MET A 340 -1.83 16.45 -19.15
N ARG A 341 -2.21 16.76 -20.40
CA ARG A 341 -3.34 17.65 -20.73
C ARG A 341 -4.44 16.93 -21.51
N THR A 342 -5.68 17.36 -21.31
CA THR A 342 -6.84 16.95 -22.11
C THR A 342 -7.21 18.03 -23.13
N LYS A 343 -6.91 17.80 -24.42
CA LYS A 343 -7.26 18.71 -25.51
C LYS A 343 -8.78 18.84 -25.68
N ALA A 344 -9.25 19.89 -26.36
CA ALA A 344 -10.66 20.09 -26.70
C ALA A 344 -11.29 18.91 -27.49
N SER A 345 -10.49 18.16 -28.25
CA SER A 345 -10.86 16.91 -28.92
C SER A 345 -11.09 15.71 -27.96
N LYS A 346 -10.98 15.92 -26.65
CA LYS A 346 -10.83 14.90 -25.60
C LYS A 346 -9.60 14.00 -25.79
N GLU A 347 -8.65 14.35 -26.66
CA GLU A 347 -7.36 13.66 -26.76
C GLU A 347 -6.54 13.91 -25.48
N LEU A 348 -5.79 12.90 -25.02
CA LEU A 348 -4.82 13.03 -23.94
C LEU A 348 -3.42 13.12 -24.57
N THR A 349 -2.63 14.08 -24.14
CA THR A 349 -1.24 14.25 -24.57
C THR A 349 -0.34 14.55 -23.39
N ILE A 350 0.88 14.03 -23.45
CA ILE A 350 1.90 14.19 -22.40
C ILE A 350 3.06 14.99 -22.98
N GLU A 351 3.37 16.11 -22.34
CA GLU A 351 4.47 17.01 -22.70
C GLU A 351 5.59 16.91 -21.65
N ARG A 352 6.84 16.89 -22.11
CA ARG A 352 8.04 17.04 -21.27
C ARG A 352 8.57 18.47 -21.42
N ILE A 353 8.61 19.20 -20.31
CA ILE A 353 9.15 20.56 -20.20
C ILE A 353 10.49 20.44 -19.47
N ALA A 354 11.58 20.37 -20.22
CA ALA A 354 12.92 20.39 -19.65
C ALA A 354 13.15 21.70 -18.88
N LEU A 355 13.77 21.58 -17.71
CA LEU A 355 14.09 22.69 -16.80
C LEU A 355 15.57 23.06 -16.85
N ALA A 356 15.92 24.22 -16.32
CA ALA A 356 17.31 24.67 -16.14
C ALA A 356 18.16 23.86 -15.12
N SER A 357 17.72 22.66 -14.70
CA SER A 357 18.39 21.77 -13.72
C SER A 357 18.56 22.39 -12.34
N TYR A 358 17.45 22.73 -11.69
CA TYR A 358 17.43 23.40 -10.39
C TYR A 358 17.75 22.45 -9.24
N GLU A 359 18.80 22.75 -8.47
CA GLU A 359 19.05 22.12 -7.18
C GLU A 359 18.19 22.76 -6.08
N VAL A 360 17.56 21.93 -5.24
CA VAL A 360 16.71 22.34 -4.11
C VAL A 360 17.13 21.54 -2.88
N ALA A 361 17.53 22.23 -1.81
CA ALA A 361 18.01 21.61 -0.58
C ALA A 361 16.90 20.87 0.19
N PRO A 362 17.23 20.00 1.18
CA PRO A 362 16.24 19.40 2.07
C PRO A 362 15.37 20.47 2.76
N GLN A 363 14.05 20.28 2.74
CA GLN A 363 13.04 21.21 3.31
C GLN A 363 13.02 22.62 2.69
N GLU A 364 13.73 22.86 1.59
CA GLU A 364 13.69 24.14 0.86
C GLU A 364 12.48 24.22 -0.09
N THR A 365 11.96 25.44 -0.29
CA THR A 365 10.86 25.71 -1.23
C THR A 365 11.37 26.52 -2.42
N PHE A 366 11.29 25.94 -3.62
CA PHE A 366 11.68 26.55 -4.89
C PHE A 366 10.49 27.10 -5.67
N SER A 367 10.57 28.35 -6.13
CA SER A 367 9.53 29.02 -6.95
C SER A 367 10.10 29.82 -8.14
N SER A 368 11.43 29.73 -8.34
CA SER A 368 12.21 30.56 -9.26
C SER A 368 12.32 29.99 -10.69
N PHE A 369 11.32 29.22 -11.13
CA PHE A 369 11.19 28.83 -12.54
C PHE A 369 11.18 30.09 -13.44
N THR A 370 11.81 29.99 -14.60
CA THR A 370 11.84 31.04 -15.64
C THR A 370 10.43 31.41 -16.13
N PRO A 371 10.24 32.61 -16.73
CA PRO A 371 9.02 32.95 -17.46
C PRO A 371 8.67 31.89 -18.51
N GLU A 372 9.64 31.39 -19.26
CA GLU A 372 9.45 30.44 -20.35
C GLU A 372 8.98 29.06 -19.86
N GLU A 373 9.51 28.56 -18.73
CA GLU A 373 9.04 27.33 -18.10
C GLU A 373 7.61 27.52 -17.53
N LYS A 374 7.34 28.65 -16.86
CA LYS A 374 6.02 28.99 -16.32
C LYS A 374 4.98 29.08 -17.43
N ASP A 375 5.27 29.82 -18.50
CA ASP A 375 4.40 29.97 -19.65
C ASP A 375 4.16 28.63 -20.35
N ARG A 376 5.18 27.77 -20.51
CA ARG A 376 4.95 26.41 -21.04
C ARG A 376 4.04 25.57 -20.15
N VAL A 377 4.25 25.56 -18.82
CA VAL A 377 3.37 24.82 -17.89
C VAL A 377 1.93 25.34 -17.96
N LEU A 378 1.74 26.66 -18.00
CA LEU A 378 0.42 27.29 -18.08
C LEU A 378 -0.21 27.26 -19.49
N SER A 379 0.59 27.01 -20.55
CA SER A 379 0.10 27.00 -21.94
C SER A 379 -0.85 25.82 -22.21
N GLY A 380 -2.14 26.15 -22.38
CA GLY A 380 -3.18 25.17 -22.69
C GLY A 380 -3.90 24.64 -21.45
N ASN A 381 -5.21 24.88 -21.44
CA ASN A 381 -6.15 24.49 -20.38
C ASN A 381 -6.23 22.96 -20.18
N ASN A 382 -6.81 22.55 -19.06
CA ASN A 382 -7.11 21.15 -18.71
C ASN A 382 -5.87 20.27 -18.43
N ILE A 383 -4.94 20.76 -17.60
CA ILE A 383 -3.97 19.88 -16.91
C ILE A 383 -4.77 18.83 -16.12
N THR A 384 -4.36 17.56 -16.25
CA THR A 384 -5.04 16.39 -15.68
C THR A 384 -4.15 15.65 -14.67
N LYS A 385 -2.83 15.57 -14.93
CA LYS A 385 -1.76 15.32 -13.95
C LYS A 385 -0.56 16.20 -14.30
N LEU A 386 0.21 16.61 -13.29
CA LEU A 386 1.48 17.31 -13.39
C LEU A 386 2.45 16.68 -12.39
N TRP A 387 3.69 16.43 -12.76
CA TRP A 387 4.74 16.04 -11.80
C TRP A 387 6.11 16.54 -12.21
N ALA A 388 7.00 16.69 -11.22
CA ALA A 388 8.41 16.96 -11.45
C ALA A 388 9.19 15.64 -11.61
N GLU A 389 10.03 15.54 -12.64
CA GLU A 389 11.12 14.57 -12.67
C GLU A 389 12.36 15.18 -12.02
N TYR A 390 12.89 14.47 -11.03
CA TYR A 390 14.03 14.89 -10.22
C TYR A 390 15.05 13.75 -10.10
N SER A 391 16.28 14.11 -9.76
CA SER A 391 17.30 13.14 -9.37
C SER A 391 17.92 13.55 -8.03
N ILE A 392 18.11 12.59 -7.14
CA ILE A 392 18.74 12.82 -5.83
C ILE A 392 20.23 13.11 -6.02
N LYS A 393 20.74 14.13 -5.32
CA LYS A 393 22.15 14.48 -5.29
C LYS A 393 22.85 13.75 -4.13
N PRO A 394 23.98 13.04 -4.35
CA PRO A 394 24.76 12.44 -3.28
C PRO A 394 25.21 13.48 -2.23
N CYS A 395 25.04 13.15 -0.95
CA CYS A 395 25.31 14.06 0.17
C CYS A 395 25.73 13.26 1.42
N SER A 396 27.01 13.35 1.84
CA SER A 396 27.48 12.61 3.04
C SER A 396 26.79 13.05 4.33
N PRO A 397 26.63 14.36 4.64
CA PRO A 397 25.90 14.77 5.85
C PRO A 397 24.44 14.31 5.87
N CYS A 398 23.83 14.13 4.68
CA CYS A 398 22.48 13.59 4.53
C CYS A 398 22.47 12.08 4.78
N ASN A 399 23.43 11.32 4.22
CA ASN A 399 23.62 9.90 4.55
C ASN A 399 23.78 9.70 6.07
N GLU A 400 24.58 10.54 6.73
CA GLU A 400 24.79 10.48 8.18
C GLU A 400 23.49 10.77 8.95
N GLN A 401 22.76 11.82 8.60
CA GLN A 401 21.46 12.15 9.21
C GLN A 401 20.42 11.04 9.00
N VAL A 402 20.33 10.48 7.79
CA VAL A 402 19.38 9.39 7.51
C VAL A 402 19.81 8.07 8.15
N THR A 403 21.11 7.80 8.27
CA THR A 403 21.63 6.66 9.04
C THR A 403 21.22 6.77 10.51
N GLN A 404 21.37 7.95 11.13
CA GLN A 404 20.89 8.21 12.50
C GLN A 404 19.36 8.15 12.61
N LYS A 405 18.62 8.56 11.57
CA LYS A 405 17.14 8.49 11.49
C LYS A 405 16.61 7.06 11.31
N ILE A 406 17.40 6.14 10.77
CA ILE A 406 17.07 4.72 10.64
C ILE A 406 17.51 3.95 11.90
N LEU A 407 18.78 4.10 12.32
CA LEU A 407 19.33 3.37 13.47
C LEU A 407 18.82 3.90 14.82
N GLY A 408 18.64 5.21 14.94
CA GLY A 408 18.02 5.91 16.07
C GLY A 408 16.53 6.22 15.84
N GLY A 409 15.98 5.81 14.69
CA GLY A 409 14.55 5.72 14.43
C GLY A 409 13.85 4.65 15.27
N THR A 410 14.62 3.88 16.05
CA THR A 410 14.19 3.28 17.29
C THR A 410 13.48 4.32 18.18
N SER A 411 12.15 4.28 18.17
CA SER A 411 11.48 4.18 19.46
C SER A 411 12.13 3.02 20.21
N THR A 412 12.31 3.14 21.52
CA THR A 412 12.92 2.09 22.37
C THR A 412 11.98 0.91 22.60
N SER A 413 11.22 0.56 21.55
CA SER A 413 10.25 -0.51 21.47
C SER A 413 10.94 -1.85 21.57
N ARG A 414 10.73 -2.52 22.70
CA ARG A 414 11.26 -3.86 22.96
C ARG A 414 10.39 -4.85 22.20
N VAL A 415 10.97 -5.55 21.24
CA VAL A 415 10.29 -6.68 20.60
C VAL A 415 10.07 -7.74 21.66
N LYS A 416 8.82 -8.12 21.87
CA LYS A 416 8.45 -9.30 22.66
C LYS A 416 7.92 -10.34 21.69
N GLY A 417 8.59 -11.49 21.61
CA GLY A 417 8.00 -12.68 20.99
C GLY A 417 6.84 -13.17 21.86
N LEU A 418 5.75 -13.60 21.23
CA LEU A 418 4.70 -14.37 21.90
C LEU A 418 5.04 -15.86 21.84
N GLU A 419 4.98 -16.54 22.99
CA GLU A 419 5.02 -18.01 23.04
C GLU A 419 3.61 -18.57 23.18
N VAL A 420 3.28 -19.67 22.50
CA VAL A 420 1.99 -20.34 22.64
C VAL A 420 2.23 -21.78 23.09
N GLN A 421 1.88 -22.07 24.34
CA GLN A 421 1.98 -23.41 24.93
C GLN A 421 0.64 -24.12 24.80
N VAL A 422 0.60 -25.21 24.03
CA VAL A 422 -0.56 -26.08 23.87
C VAL A 422 -0.44 -27.23 24.86
N LEU A 423 -1.39 -27.33 25.80
CA LEU A 423 -1.51 -28.44 26.74
C LEU A 423 -2.42 -29.53 26.16
N THR A 424 -3.59 -29.79 26.74
CA THR A 424 -4.58 -30.82 26.32
C THR A 424 -5.89 -30.29 25.70
N PRO A 425 -5.93 -29.15 24.96
CA PRO A 425 -7.20 -28.56 24.52
C PRO A 425 -7.97 -29.42 23.49
N LEU A 426 -7.28 -30.21 22.64
CA LEU A 426 -7.97 -31.09 21.69
C LEU A 426 -8.54 -32.33 22.41
N GLY A 427 -7.75 -32.96 23.28
CA GLY A 427 -8.19 -34.09 24.10
C GLY A 427 -9.38 -33.77 25.01
N TYR A 428 -9.43 -32.55 25.57
CA TYR A 428 -10.57 -32.10 26.39
C TYR A 428 -11.82 -31.75 25.57
N SER A 429 -11.66 -31.14 24.40
CA SER A 429 -12.79 -30.66 23.59
C SER A 429 -13.38 -31.70 22.63
N GLY A 430 -12.63 -32.75 22.30
CA GLY A 430 -12.96 -33.67 21.21
C GLY A 430 -12.77 -33.08 19.81
N ALA A 431 -12.30 -31.83 19.71
CA ALA A 431 -12.14 -31.13 18.43
C ALA A 431 -11.05 -31.77 17.56
N ASN A 432 -11.26 -31.76 16.25
CA ASN A 432 -10.28 -32.23 15.26
C ASN A 432 -9.04 -31.33 15.20
N SER A 433 -9.23 -30.01 15.31
CA SER A 433 -8.15 -29.03 15.37
C SER A 433 -8.63 -27.71 15.99
N LEU A 434 -7.67 -26.89 16.41
CA LEU A 434 -7.90 -25.55 16.96
C LEU A 434 -7.12 -24.52 16.12
N LYS A 435 -7.72 -23.36 15.90
CA LYS A 435 -7.03 -22.18 15.36
C LYS A 435 -6.96 -21.09 16.42
N LEU A 436 -5.77 -20.50 16.57
CA LEU A 436 -5.51 -19.33 17.40
C LEU A 436 -5.20 -18.16 16.48
N MET A 437 -6.03 -17.11 16.57
CA MET A 437 -5.88 -15.85 15.85
C MET A 437 -5.45 -14.79 16.86
N ILE A 438 -4.46 -13.97 16.52
CA ILE A 438 -3.91 -12.92 17.39
C ILE A 438 -3.88 -11.62 16.60
N ARG A 439 -4.33 -10.52 17.20
CA ARG A 439 -4.27 -9.18 16.60
C ARG A 439 -3.76 -8.14 17.60
N SER A 440 -3.02 -7.16 17.11
CA SER A 440 -2.57 -6.04 17.95
C SER A 440 -2.18 -4.82 17.13
N LYS A 441 -2.29 -3.63 17.72
CA LYS A 441 -1.60 -2.43 17.24
C LYS A 441 -0.09 -2.52 17.39
N GLN A 442 0.40 -3.22 18.41
CA GLN A 442 1.82 -3.55 18.56
C GLN A 442 2.28 -4.62 17.54
N GLY A 443 1.39 -5.13 16.68
CA GLY A 443 1.78 -5.87 15.47
C GLY A 443 2.18 -4.97 14.30
N ASP A 444 1.82 -3.69 14.35
CA ASP A 444 2.38 -2.64 13.49
C ASP A 444 3.63 -2.03 14.17
N PRO A 445 4.80 -2.03 13.51
CA PRO A 445 6.00 -1.28 13.90
C PRO A 445 5.77 0.16 14.42
N LYS A 446 4.72 0.84 13.93
CA LYS A 446 4.37 2.23 14.28
C LYS A 446 3.27 2.35 15.35
N GLY A 447 2.62 1.26 15.76
CA GLY A 447 1.47 1.29 16.67
C GLY A 447 0.19 1.94 16.09
N THR A 448 0.14 2.22 14.79
CA THR A 448 -0.94 2.99 14.14
C THR A 448 -2.12 2.13 13.71
N SER A 449 -1.85 0.93 13.20
CA SER A 449 -2.83 0.03 12.60
C SER A 449 -2.93 -1.25 13.41
N GLU A 450 -4.13 -1.82 13.56
CA GLU A 450 -4.28 -3.16 14.12
C GLU A 450 -3.89 -4.20 13.07
N VAL A 451 -2.89 -5.02 13.37
CA VAL A 451 -2.36 -6.06 12.48
C VAL A 451 -2.78 -7.44 13.00
N MET A 452 -3.23 -8.31 12.08
CA MET A 452 -3.47 -9.72 12.34
C MET A 452 -2.14 -10.49 12.18
N LEU A 453 -1.74 -11.23 13.22
CA LEU A 453 -0.57 -12.11 13.15
C LEU A 453 -0.91 -13.42 12.42
N PRO A 454 0.09 -14.20 11.93
CA PRO A 454 -0.15 -15.47 11.27
C PRO A 454 -1.00 -16.43 12.12
N ILE A 455 -2.07 -16.97 11.53
CA ILE A 455 -3.02 -17.84 12.24
C ILE A 455 -2.35 -19.16 12.58
N LEU A 456 -2.19 -19.44 13.88
CA LEU A 456 -1.64 -20.71 14.35
C LEU A 456 -2.70 -21.81 14.28
N THR A 457 -2.35 -22.94 13.68
CA THR A 457 -3.23 -24.12 13.58
C THR A 457 -2.67 -25.26 14.42
N VAL A 458 -3.36 -25.57 15.50
CA VAL A 458 -3.06 -26.63 16.46
C VAL A 458 -3.75 -27.91 16.03
N THR A 459 -2.96 -28.92 15.67
CA THR A 459 -3.42 -30.25 15.24
C THR A 459 -3.01 -31.37 16.20
N LYS A 460 -2.31 -31.02 17.29
CA LYS A 460 -1.82 -31.92 18.34
C LYS A 460 -1.74 -31.18 19.67
N ASP A 461 -1.94 -31.92 20.75
CA ASP A 461 -1.71 -31.49 22.12
C ASP A 461 -0.21 -31.58 22.50
N ASN A 462 0.19 -30.93 23.60
CA ASN A 462 1.54 -30.92 24.17
C ASN A 462 2.64 -30.41 23.21
N GLN A 463 2.49 -29.19 22.71
CA GLN A 463 3.48 -28.53 21.83
C GLN A 463 3.61 -27.02 22.10
N THR A 464 4.78 -26.45 21.81
CA THR A 464 5.03 -25.00 21.87
C THR A 464 5.14 -24.43 20.46
N LEU A 465 4.46 -23.31 20.21
CA LEU A 465 4.42 -22.60 18.93
C LEU A 465 4.85 -21.13 19.12
N ALA A 466 5.43 -20.52 18.09
CA ALA A 466 5.73 -19.09 18.09
C ALA A 466 4.50 -18.28 17.67
N GLY A 467 3.98 -17.43 18.56
CA GLY A 467 2.81 -16.56 18.35
C GLY A 467 3.05 -15.32 17.50
N GLY A 468 4.26 -15.13 16.98
CA GLY A 468 4.70 -13.91 16.32
C GLY A 468 5.46 -12.96 17.25
N GLU A 469 5.68 -11.73 16.79
CA GLU A 469 6.49 -10.71 17.47
C GLU A 469 5.70 -9.40 17.58
N LEU A 470 5.80 -8.73 18.73
CA LEU A 470 5.07 -7.50 19.05
C LEU A 470 6.02 -6.38 19.51
N PHE A 471 5.80 -5.18 19.00
CA PHE A 471 6.64 -3.98 19.17
C PHE A 471 6.15 -3.13 20.35
N VAL A 472 6.65 -3.39 21.56
CA VAL A 472 6.18 -2.73 22.79
C VAL A 472 7.03 -1.50 23.12
N ALA A 473 6.49 -0.29 22.99
CA ALA A 473 7.21 0.96 23.24
C ALA A 473 7.76 1.07 24.68
N GLU A 474 8.81 1.86 24.88
CA GLU A 474 9.40 2.01 26.22
C GLU A 474 8.47 2.74 27.19
N GLY A 475 8.17 2.07 28.30
CA GLY A 475 7.19 2.55 29.29
C GLY A 475 5.75 2.10 28.99
N GLU A 476 5.51 1.40 27.87
CA GLU A 476 4.24 0.71 27.61
C GLU A 476 4.30 -0.76 28.00
N ASP A 477 3.14 -1.31 28.33
CA ASP A 477 2.93 -2.74 28.53
C ASP A 477 2.63 -3.45 27.20
N LEU A 478 2.83 -4.77 27.19
CA LEU A 478 2.41 -5.60 26.07
C LEU A 478 0.88 -5.63 26.00
N GLN A 479 0.32 -5.46 24.82
CA GLN A 479 -1.13 -5.45 24.59
C GLN A 479 -1.46 -6.15 23.27
N TYR A 480 -2.35 -7.14 23.30
CA TYR A 480 -2.90 -7.79 22.12
C TYR A 480 -4.29 -8.35 22.43
N GLN A 481 -5.01 -8.76 21.40
CA GLN A 481 -6.20 -9.58 21.53
C GLN A 481 -6.00 -10.93 20.87
N TYR A 482 -6.59 -11.98 21.43
CA TYR A 482 -6.66 -13.30 20.79
C TYR A 482 -8.11 -13.78 20.62
N GLN A 483 -8.31 -14.72 19.69
CA GLN A 483 -9.56 -15.44 19.47
C GLN A 483 -9.23 -16.90 19.14
N LEU A 484 -10.03 -17.82 19.68
CA LEU A 484 -9.96 -19.25 19.40
C LEU A 484 -11.06 -19.65 18.41
N ALA A 485 -10.77 -20.62 17.55
CA ALA A 485 -11.77 -21.36 16.80
C ALA A 485 -11.52 -22.87 16.91
N LEU A 486 -12.48 -23.61 17.47
CA LEU A 486 -12.47 -25.08 17.52
C LEU A 486 -13.14 -25.63 16.27
N ILE A 487 -12.51 -26.58 15.61
CA ILE A 487 -13.05 -27.28 14.43
C ILE A 487 -13.40 -28.70 14.86
N GLN A 488 -14.69 -29.02 14.87
CA GLN A 488 -15.22 -30.30 15.33
C GLN A 488 -15.02 -31.42 14.29
N PRO A 489 -15.09 -32.71 14.69
CA PRO A 489 -14.88 -33.85 13.77
C PRO A 489 -15.88 -33.95 12.60
N ASP A 490 -17.04 -33.32 12.71
CA ASP A 490 -18.05 -33.22 11.65
C ASP A 490 -17.88 -32.00 10.72
N GLY A 491 -16.97 -31.08 11.07
CA GLY A 491 -16.70 -29.84 10.37
C GLY A 491 -17.40 -28.60 10.93
N GLU A 492 -18.19 -28.70 12.00
CA GLU A 492 -18.69 -27.50 12.69
C GLU A 492 -17.50 -26.68 13.24
N THR A 493 -17.61 -25.35 13.22
CA THR A 493 -16.58 -24.44 13.74
C THR A 493 -17.17 -23.52 14.80
N LEU A 494 -16.77 -23.74 16.06
CA LEU A 494 -17.12 -22.88 17.18
C LEU A 494 -16.07 -21.77 17.30
N MET A 495 -16.46 -20.51 17.45
CA MET A 495 -15.55 -19.37 17.62
C MET A 495 -15.78 -18.68 18.97
N SER A 496 -14.70 -18.33 19.68
CA SER A 496 -14.77 -17.54 20.91
C SER A 496 -15.04 -16.07 20.62
N GLU A 497 -15.30 -15.27 21.65
CA GLU A 497 -15.10 -13.81 21.56
C GLU A 497 -13.59 -13.46 21.48
N TRP A 498 -13.29 -12.19 21.17
CA TRP A 498 -11.94 -11.64 21.27
C TRP A 498 -11.61 -11.26 22.71
N VAL A 499 -10.40 -11.60 23.17
CA VAL A 499 -9.97 -11.43 24.57
C VAL A 499 -8.71 -10.60 24.64
N ASP A 500 -8.71 -9.52 25.43
CA ASP A 500 -7.51 -8.72 25.71
C ASP A 500 -6.50 -9.49 26.57
N ALA A 501 -5.21 -9.35 26.26
CA ALA A 501 -4.10 -9.97 26.98
C ALA A 501 -2.81 -9.14 26.94
N SER A 502 -1.94 -9.36 27.93
CA SER A 502 -0.69 -8.62 28.14
C SER A 502 0.50 -9.48 28.54
N ASP A 503 0.32 -10.80 28.67
CA ASP A 503 1.40 -11.73 28.98
C ASP A 503 2.20 -12.11 27.72
N PRO A 504 3.53 -12.34 27.81
CA PRO A 504 4.36 -12.75 26.67
C PRO A 504 4.12 -14.20 26.24
N PHE A 505 3.17 -14.90 26.85
CA PHE A 505 2.79 -16.27 26.51
C PHE A 505 1.27 -16.48 26.59
N ILE A 506 0.77 -17.45 25.81
CA ILE A 506 -0.62 -17.92 25.81
C ILE A 506 -0.61 -19.41 26.13
N ILE A 507 -1.31 -19.83 27.18
CA ILE A 507 -1.43 -21.25 27.57
C ILE A 507 -2.80 -21.78 27.13
N VAL A 508 -2.82 -22.52 26.02
CA VAL A 508 -4.03 -23.11 25.45
C VAL A 508 -4.23 -24.51 26.06
N GLY A 509 -5.15 -24.59 27.02
CA GLY A 509 -5.50 -25.83 27.74
C GLY A 509 -6.96 -25.87 28.17
N GLU A 510 -7.32 -26.90 28.93
CA GLU A 510 -8.71 -27.27 29.27
C GLU A 510 -9.52 -26.10 29.86
N ASP A 511 -8.96 -25.39 30.84
CA ASP A 511 -9.59 -24.22 31.46
C ASP A 511 -9.81 -23.05 30.50
N MET A 512 -8.96 -22.90 29.48
CA MET A 512 -9.11 -21.88 28.45
C MET A 512 -10.26 -22.24 27.50
N ILE A 513 -10.36 -23.51 27.11
CA ILE A 513 -11.47 -24.03 26.31
C ILE A 513 -12.80 -23.88 27.08
N ARG A 514 -12.83 -24.33 28.34
CA ARG A 514 -14.00 -24.26 29.23
C ARG A 514 -14.54 -22.83 29.33
N LYS A 515 -13.67 -21.84 29.52
CA LYS A 515 -14.02 -20.41 29.63
C LYS A 515 -14.56 -19.76 28.35
N HIS A 516 -14.30 -20.34 27.17
CA HIS A 516 -14.62 -19.70 25.89
C HIS A 516 -15.71 -20.38 25.08
N PHE A 517 -16.00 -21.65 25.36
CA PHE A 517 -16.92 -22.47 24.59
C PHE A 517 -18.01 -23.14 25.43
N ASP A 518 -17.98 -22.94 26.76
CA ASP A 518 -18.94 -23.46 27.75
C ASP A 518 -19.29 -24.95 27.52
N VAL A 519 -18.25 -25.72 27.20
CA VAL A 519 -18.38 -27.14 26.82
C VAL A 519 -18.82 -27.94 28.05
N GLU A 520 -20.13 -28.22 28.11
CA GLU A 520 -20.70 -29.22 29.02
C GLU A 520 -20.02 -30.56 28.75
N THR A 521 -19.10 -30.93 29.64
CA THR A 521 -18.38 -32.19 29.57
C THR A 521 -19.35 -33.31 29.92
N SER A 522 -19.75 -34.11 28.94
CA SER A 522 -20.59 -35.31 29.11
C SER A 522 -19.88 -36.46 29.87
N ALA A 523 -18.79 -36.15 30.57
CA ALA A 523 -17.89 -37.07 31.25
C ALA A 523 -18.37 -37.47 32.66
N ASP A 524 -19.68 -37.69 32.82
CA ASP A 524 -20.31 -38.17 34.06
C ASP A 524 -21.18 -39.44 33.84
N GLU A 525 -21.09 -40.06 32.66
CA GLU A 525 -21.34 -41.50 32.54
C GLU A 525 -20.05 -42.27 32.92
N PRO A 526 -19.98 -42.91 34.10
CA PRO A 526 -18.82 -43.73 34.45
C PRO A 526 -18.76 -44.95 33.53
N VAL A 527 -17.66 -45.06 32.77
CA VAL A 527 -17.36 -46.24 31.94
C VAL A 527 -17.42 -47.48 32.82
N GLN A 528 -18.46 -48.29 32.67
CA GLN A 528 -18.59 -49.52 33.46
C GLN A 528 -17.43 -50.46 33.12
N PRO A 529 -16.77 -51.07 34.13
CA PRO A 529 -15.65 -51.96 33.89
C PRO A 529 -16.13 -53.15 33.06
N VAL A 530 -15.51 -53.36 31.91
CA VAL A 530 -15.79 -54.51 31.05
C VAL A 530 -15.36 -55.77 31.78
N VAL A 531 -16.33 -56.45 32.39
CA VAL A 531 -16.13 -57.76 33.03
C VAL A 531 -15.72 -58.75 31.94
N THR A 532 -14.44 -59.10 31.95
CA THR A 532 -13.87 -60.13 31.08
C THR A 532 -13.98 -61.46 31.80
N ASP A 533 -15.15 -62.08 31.70
CA ASP A 533 -15.33 -63.47 32.13
C ASP A 533 -14.39 -64.37 31.31
N GLY A 534 -13.53 -65.09 32.02
CA GLY A 534 -12.54 -65.99 31.42
C GLY A 534 -13.06 -67.42 31.23
N GLN A 535 -12.42 -68.14 30.30
CA GLN A 535 -12.31 -69.60 30.28
C GLN A 535 -10.82 -69.98 30.31
#